data_AF-A0A833GYJ0-F1
#
_entry.id   AF-A0A833GYJ0-F1
#
_cell.length_a   1.000
_cell.length_b   1.000
_cell.length_c   1.000
_cell.angle_alpha   90.00
_cell.angle_beta   90.00
_cell.angle_gamma   90.00
#
_symmetry.space_group_name_H-M   'P 1'
#
loop_
_entity.id
_entity.type
_entity.pdbx_description
1 polymer ?
#
loop_
_entity_poly.entity_id
_entity_poly.type
_entity_poly.pdbx_seq_one_letter_code
_entity_poly.pdbx_strand_id
1 'polypeptide(L)'
;MSRGQLRNDCITLAAISAFALFCSTIVLLLDPESFERFLGSLHPLLAFLTVSFLAFFCYGFFLKRGWFAVIRPVPARLIGVLVGLAVLFAAMAIAVDVITPFPEEMNVAFPVSLFYYPAMAFLAETVFHLVPLFVLLLLLGRMSGDGRYIWPALLLAAMIEPAFQVVIAAPENADLSLRDIWVGFHVLAINLVLVILLNRFGFLVAYSFRVGYYLLWHVSWGFLRIQVLF
;
A
#
# COMPACT_ATOMS: atom_id res chain seq x y z
N MET A 1 -4.47 15.89 21.12
CA MET A 1 -4.77 14.44 21.14
C MET A 1 -4.76 13.94 22.58
N SER A 2 -5.70 13.08 22.99
CA SER A 2 -5.71 12.54 24.36
C SER A 2 -4.59 11.50 24.56
N ARG A 3 -4.12 11.32 25.80
CA ARG A 3 -3.13 10.27 26.12
C ARG A 3 -3.63 8.86 25.75
N GLY A 4 -4.93 8.62 25.89
CA GLY A 4 -5.57 7.36 25.51
C GLY A 4 -5.50 7.10 24.00
N GLN A 5 -5.77 8.12 23.17
CA GLN A 5 -5.70 8.00 21.71
C GLN A 5 -4.26 7.71 21.25
N LEU A 6 -3.26 8.43 21.78
CA LEU A 6 -1.84 8.19 21.47
C LEU A 6 -1.45 6.74 21.75
N ARG A 7 -1.85 6.21 22.91
CA ARG A 7 -1.56 4.82 23.30
C ARG A 7 -2.18 3.84 22.32
N ASN A 8 -3.45 4.04 21.95
CA ASN A 8 -4.15 3.15 21.02
C ASN A 8 -3.52 3.18 19.62
N ASP A 9 -3.12 4.36 19.14
CA ASP A 9 -2.42 4.52 17.87
C ASP A 9 -1.08 3.77 17.87
N CYS A 10 -0.27 3.90 18.93
CA CYS A 10 1.00 3.18 19.07
C CYS A 10 0.82 1.66 19.12
N ILE A 11 -0.15 1.16 19.91
CA ILE A 11 -0.44 -0.28 20.01
C ILE A 11 -0.86 -0.84 18.66
N THR A 12 -1.71 -0.11 17.94
CA THR A 12 -2.22 -0.56 16.64
C THR A 12 -1.14 -0.56 15.58
N LEU A 13 -0.29 0.47 15.56
CA LEU A 13 0.87 0.47 14.67
C LEU A 13 1.82 -0.68 14.99
N ALA A 14 2.03 -1.00 16.26
CA ALA A 14 2.82 -2.17 16.68
C ALA A 14 2.20 -3.48 16.19
N ALA A 15 0.87 -3.62 16.32
CA ALA A 15 0.15 -4.81 15.88
C ALA A 15 0.22 -5.00 14.37
N ILE A 16 0.03 -3.94 13.58
CA ILE A 16 0.14 -4.02 12.11
C ILE A 16 1.58 -4.36 11.68
N SER A 17 2.58 -3.72 12.28
CA SER A 17 4.00 -4.03 12.01
C SER A 17 4.36 -5.47 12.36
N ALA A 18 3.90 -5.96 13.53
CA ALA A 18 4.11 -7.35 13.95
C ALA A 18 3.40 -8.34 13.02
N PHE A 19 2.19 -8.01 12.56
CA PHE A 19 1.46 -8.82 11.59
C PHE A 19 2.16 -8.88 10.23
N ALA A 20 2.70 -7.76 9.73
CA ALA A 20 3.47 -7.73 8.50
C ALA A 20 4.77 -8.56 8.62
N LEU A 21 5.47 -8.45 9.75
CA LEU A 21 6.64 -9.29 10.05
C LEU A 21 6.28 -10.77 10.11
N PHE A 22 5.22 -11.13 10.83
CA PHE A 22 4.71 -12.49 10.89
C PHE A 22 4.42 -13.04 9.48
N CYS A 23 3.67 -12.29 8.67
CA CYS A 23 3.37 -12.66 7.30
C CYS A 23 4.65 -12.85 6.46
N SER A 24 5.61 -11.93 6.57
CA SER A 24 6.90 -12.04 5.86
C SER A 24 7.70 -13.27 6.26
N THR A 25 7.69 -13.63 7.55
CA THR A 25 8.33 -14.85 8.06
C THR A 25 7.67 -16.09 7.49
N ILE A 26 6.33 -16.14 7.46
CA ILE A 26 5.60 -17.27 6.87
C ILE A 26 5.93 -17.42 5.39
N VAL A 27 5.96 -16.32 4.63
CA VAL A 27 6.38 -16.36 3.21
C VAL A 27 7.78 -16.93 3.08
N LEU A 28 8.75 -16.44 3.85
CA LEU A 28 10.12 -16.95 3.81
C LEU A 28 10.26 -18.44 4.14
N LEU A 29 9.35 -18.99 4.95
CA LEU A 29 9.32 -20.42 5.26
C LEU A 29 8.69 -21.25 4.15
N LEU A 30 7.78 -20.67 3.37
CA LEU A 30 7.08 -21.37 2.28
C LEU A 30 7.81 -21.24 0.94
N ASP A 31 8.30 -20.04 0.64
CA ASP A 31 8.97 -19.67 -0.61
C ASP A 31 9.92 -18.47 -0.37
N PRO A 32 11.23 -18.74 -0.14
CA PRO A 32 12.22 -17.70 0.13
C PRO A 32 12.39 -16.67 -1.01
N GLU A 33 12.14 -17.08 -2.26
CA GLU A 33 12.43 -16.28 -3.45
C GLU A 33 11.29 -15.31 -3.81
N SER A 34 10.09 -15.50 -3.24
CA SER A 34 8.89 -14.68 -3.46
C SER A 34 9.12 -13.16 -3.33
N PHE A 35 10.05 -12.74 -2.46
CA PHE A 35 10.35 -11.31 -2.27
C PHE A 35 11.44 -10.75 -3.19
N GLU A 36 12.24 -11.59 -3.85
CA GLU A 36 13.41 -11.16 -4.63
C GLU A 36 13.03 -10.19 -5.75
N ARG A 37 11.86 -10.41 -6.37
CA ARG A 37 11.35 -9.53 -7.44
C ARG A 37 11.23 -8.06 -7.01
N PHE A 38 10.90 -7.79 -5.74
CA PHE A 38 10.67 -6.44 -5.24
C PHE A 38 11.77 -5.93 -4.30
N LEU A 39 12.37 -6.82 -3.52
CA LEU A 39 13.41 -6.47 -2.55
C LEU A 39 14.83 -6.68 -3.11
N GLY A 40 14.96 -7.35 -4.26
CA GLY A 40 16.25 -7.73 -4.82
C GLY A 40 17.02 -8.62 -3.84
N SER A 41 18.29 -8.27 -3.62
CA SER A 41 19.16 -8.97 -2.67
C SER A 41 18.95 -8.59 -1.20
N LEU A 42 18.01 -7.68 -0.89
CA LEU A 42 17.75 -7.27 0.49
C LEU A 42 17.00 -8.37 1.24
N HIS A 43 17.56 -8.81 2.37
CA HIS A 43 16.92 -9.82 3.21
C HIS A 43 15.52 -9.35 3.68
N PRO A 44 14.42 -10.10 3.42
CA PRO A 44 13.07 -9.58 3.63
C PRO A 44 12.77 -9.18 5.07
N LEU A 45 13.21 -9.96 6.06
CA LEU A 45 13.03 -9.57 7.47
C LEU A 45 13.70 -8.24 7.83
N LEU A 46 14.87 -7.95 7.26
CA LEU A 46 15.54 -6.66 7.48
C LEU A 46 14.73 -5.54 6.83
N ALA A 47 14.23 -5.75 5.62
CA ALA A 47 13.35 -4.79 4.95
C ALA A 47 12.11 -4.47 5.79
N PHE A 48 11.39 -5.48 6.28
CA PHE A 48 10.18 -5.27 7.09
C PHE A 48 10.47 -4.67 8.48
N LEU A 49 11.62 -4.98 9.09
CA LEU A 49 12.07 -4.30 10.31
C LEU A 49 12.37 -2.83 10.05
N THR A 50 13.08 -2.50 8.98
CA THR A 50 13.36 -1.12 8.58
C THR A 50 12.08 -0.34 8.27
N VAL A 51 11.17 -0.93 7.49
CA VAL A 51 9.87 -0.34 7.20
C VAL A 51 9.06 -0.11 8.48
N SER A 52 9.04 -1.07 9.40
CA SER A 52 8.38 -0.91 10.70
C SER A 52 8.96 0.27 11.48
N PHE A 53 10.30 0.37 11.55
CA PHE A 53 10.97 1.50 12.19
C PHE A 53 10.60 2.84 11.54
N LEU A 54 10.62 2.92 10.21
CA LEU A 54 10.21 4.11 9.47
C LEU A 54 8.76 4.49 9.74
N ALA A 55 7.86 3.51 9.83
CA ALA A 55 6.46 3.74 10.15
C ALA A 55 6.31 4.38 11.54
N PHE A 56 6.98 3.82 12.56
CA PHE A 56 7.01 4.39 13.90
C PHE A 56 7.63 5.79 13.95
N PHE A 57 8.72 6.00 13.23
CA PHE A 57 9.39 7.30 13.16
C PHE A 57 8.48 8.38 12.55
N CYS A 58 7.86 8.10 11.40
CA CYS A 58 6.96 9.03 10.71
C CYS A 58 5.71 9.30 11.55
N TYR A 59 5.06 8.27 12.10
CA TYR A 59 3.88 8.46 12.96
C TYR A 59 4.22 9.14 14.28
N GLY A 60 5.38 8.88 14.87
CA GLY A 60 5.84 9.61 16.05
C GLY A 60 5.91 11.12 15.82
N PHE A 61 6.28 11.53 14.60
CA PHE A 61 6.25 12.94 14.18
C PHE A 61 4.83 13.45 13.93
N PHE A 62 4.00 12.70 13.19
CA PHE A 62 2.64 13.12 12.82
C PHE A 62 1.69 13.20 14.01
N LEU A 63 1.76 12.23 14.92
CA LEU A 63 0.92 12.17 16.12
C LEU A 63 1.20 13.35 17.06
N LYS A 64 2.46 13.77 17.19
CA LYS A 64 2.85 14.96 17.98
C LYS A 64 2.25 16.26 17.42
N ARG A 65 2.07 16.34 16.09
CA ARG A 65 1.49 17.51 15.41
C ARG A 65 -0.02 17.39 15.20
N GLY A 66 -0.61 16.23 15.46
CA GLY A 66 -2.03 15.96 15.22
C GLY A 66 -2.43 15.95 13.74
N TRP A 67 -1.46 15.84 12.82
CA TRP A 67 -1.73 15.87 11.38
C TRP A 67 -2.40 14.58 10.91
N PHE A 68 -1.86 13.44 11.34
CA PHE A 68 -2.36 12.10 11.00
C PHE A 68 -2.54 11.27 12.27
N ALA A 69 -3.39 10.26 12.18
CA ALA A 69 -3.63 9.27 13.22
C ALA A 69 -3.51 7.86 12.62
N VAL A 70 -3.28 6.86 13.46
CA VAL A 70 -3.27 5.46 13.00
C VAL A 70 -4.70 4.94 12.94
N ILE A 71 -5.54 5.31 13.92
CA ILE A 71 -6.94 4.93 14.01
C ILE A 71 -7.83 6.17 14.13
N ARG A 72 -8.86 6.23 13.30
CA ARG A 72 -10.04 7.07 13.52
C ARG A 72 -11.31 6.28 13.23
N PRO A 73 -12.43 6.61 13.89
CA PRO A 73 -13.69 5.93 13.65
C PRO A 73 -14.16 6.11 12.20
N VAL A 74 -14.65 5.02 11.61
CA VAL A 74 -15.30 5.02 10.30
C VAL A 74 -16.80 4.87 10.52
N PRO A 75 -17.64 5.77 9.98
CA PRO A 75 -19.09 5.58 9.98
C PRO A 75 -19.47 4.27 9.30
N ALA A 76 -20.36 3.46 9.90
CA ALA A 76 -20.74 2.15 9.39
C ALA A 76 -21.20 2.18 7.92
N ARG A 77 -21.95 3.22 7.52
CA ARG A 77 -22.40 3.43 6.13
C ARG A 77 -21.25 3.53 5.11
N LEU A 78 -20.08 4.01 5.54
CA LEU A 78 -18.92 4.14 4.66
C LEU A 78 -18.19 2.81 4.49
N ILE A 79 -18.34 1.84 5.39
CA ILE A 79 -17.70 0.53 5.25
C ILE A 79 -18.15 -0.14 3.95
N GLY A 80 -19.45 -0.13 3.66
CA GLY A 80 -19.99 -0.66 2.41
C GLY A 80 -19.45 0.06 1.16
N VAL A 81 -19.24 1.39 1.26
CA VAL A 81 -18.63 2.18 0.18
C VAL A 81 -17.17 1.78 -0.04
N LEU A 82 -16.38 1.61 1.04
CA LEU A 82 -14.98 1.20 0.93
C LEU A 82 -14.84 -0.20 0.34
N VAL A 83 -15.68 -1.14 0.76
CA VAL A 83 -15.74 -2.49 0.18
C VAL A 83 -16.13 -2.40 -1.29
N GLY A 84 -17.17 -1.64 -1.62
CA GLY A 84 -17.61 -1.45 -3.01
C GLY A 84 -16.53 -0.84 -3.90
N LEU A 85 -15.75 0.12 -3.39
CA LEU A 85 -14.61 0.71 -4.11
C LEU A 85 -13.50 -0.31 -4.33
N ALA A 86 -13.14 -1.11 -3.32
CA ALA A 86 -12.13 -2.15 -3.48
C ALA A 86 -12.55 -3.20 -4.52
N VAL A 87 -13.83 -3.59 -4.50
CA VAL A 87 -14.44 -4.48 -5.52
C VAL A 87 -14.40 -3.84 -6.90
N LEU A 88 -14.76 -2.57 -7.02
CA LEU A 88 -14.74 -1.85 -8.29
C LEU A 88 -13.33 -1.82 -8.89
N PHE A 89 -12.31 -1.44 -8.12
CA PHE A 89 -10.93 -1.42 -8.61
C PHE A 89 -10.43 -2.82 -8.97
N ALA A 90 -10.76 -3.84 -8.16
CA ALA A 90 -10.40 -5.21 -8.49
C ALA A 90 -11.07 -5.66 -9.80
N ALA A 91 -12.37 -5.39 -9.96
CA ALA A 91 -13.11 -5.73 -11.18
C ALA A 91 -12.54 -5.04 -12.42
N MET A 92 -12.09 -3.78 -12.31
CA MET A 92 -11.42 -3.07 -13.41
C MET A 92 -10.10 -3.77 -13.81
N ALA A 93 -9.28 -4.17 -12.84
CA ALA A 93 -8.03 -4.89 -13.11
C ALA A 93 -8.28 -6.27 -13.73
N ILE A 94 -9.26 -7.00 -13.20
CA ILE A 94 -9.70 -8.30 -13.73
C ILE A 94 -10.19 -8.16 -15.18
N ALA A 95 -11.01 -7.15 -15.47
CA ALA A 95 -11.52 -6.93 -16.82
C ALA A 95 -10.38 -6.67 -17.82
N VAL A 96 -9.37 -5.88 -17.42
CA VAL A 96 -8.20 -5.65 -18.28
C VAL A 96 -7.38 -6.91 -18.47
N ASP A 97 -7.19 -7.72 -17.43
CA ASP A 97 -6.46 -8.99 -17.53
C ASP A 97 -7.17 -10.02 -18.42
N VAL A 98 -8.51 -10.04 -18.42
CA VAL A 98 -9.28 -10.92 -19.31
C VAL A 98 -9.14 -10.48 -20.78
N ILE A 99 -9.06 -9.18 -21.06
CA ILE A 99 -8.95 -8.64 -22.43
C ILE A 99 -7.51 -8.70 -22.94
N THR A 100 -6.56 -8.31 -22.09
CA THR A 100 -5.13 -8.21 -22.39
C THR A 100 -4.35 -8.87 -21.23
N PRO A 101 -4.21 -10.20 -21.24
CA PRO A 101 -3.58 -10.93 -20.14
C PRO A 101 -2.23 -10.38 -19.73
N PHE A 102 -2.07 -10.15 -18.43
CA PHE A 102 -0.78 -9.91 -17.82
C PHE A 102 0.04 -11.20 -17.80
N PRO A 103 1.37 -11.14 -17.64
CA PRO A 103 2.20 -12.34 -17.51
C PRO A 103 1.65 -13.31 -16.44
N GLU A 104 1.76 -14.61 -16.69
CA GLU A 104 1.29 -15.67 -15.78
C GLU A 104 1.86 -15.48 -14.37
N GLU A 105 3.17 -15.28 -14.29
CA GLU A 105 3.96 -15.05 -13.06
C GLU A 105 3.81 -13.64 -12.45
N MET A 106 2.79 -12.87 -12.84
CA MET A 106 2.55 -11.55 -12.25
C MET A 106 2.15 -11.65 -10.77
N ASN A 107 1.38 -12.69 -10.41
CA ASN A 107 0.87 -12.89 -9.07
C ASN A 107 1.68 -13.98 -8.35
N VAL A 108 1.93 -13.78 -7.06
CA VAL A 108 2.47 -14.86 -6.22
C VAL A 108 1.44 -15.99 -6.14
N ALA A 109 1.89 -17.23 -6.25
CA ALA A 109 1.02 -18.39 -6.24
C ALA A 109 0.35 -18.60 -4.86
N PHE A 110 -0.84 -19.20 -4.86
CA PHE A 110 -1.47 -19.69 -3.64
C PHE A 110 -0.73 -20.96 -3.14
N PRO A 111 -0.52 -21.15 -1.81
CA PRO A 111 -1.03 -20.37 -0.68
C PRO A 111 -0.14 -19.21 -0.21
N VAL A 112 1.06 -19.04 -0.77
CA VAL A 112 2.04 -18.03 -0.35
C VAL A 112 1.47 -16.61 -0.45
N SER A 113 0.68 -16.35 -1.49
CA SER A 113 0.01 -15.08 -1.73
C SER A 113 -0.83 -14.56 -0.55
N LEU A 114 -1.42 -15.46 0.25
CA LEU A 114 -2.24 -15.09 1.39
C LEU A 114 -1.47 -14.29 2.45
N PHE A 115 -0.17 -14.57 2.61
CA PHE A 115 0.72 -13.88 3.55
C PHE A 115 1.56 -12.81 2.87
N TYR A 116 1.93 -13.04 1.60
CA TYR A 116 2.72 -12.10 0.81
C TYR A 116 2.06 -10.73 0.70
N TYR A 117 0.79 -10.69 0.28
CA TYR A 117 0.12 -9.44 -0.04
C TYR A 117 -0.21 -8.58 1.18
N PRO A 118 -0.61 -9.12 2.35
CA PRO A 118 -0.73 -8.30 3.56
C PRO A 118 0.60 -7.68 4.03
N ALA A 119 1.72 -8.40 3.87
CA ALA A 119 3.05 -7.85 4.16
C ALA A 119 3.40 -6.74 3.15
N MET A 120 3.25 -7.01 1.84
CA MET A 120 3.53 -6.02 0.80
C MET A 120 2.62 -4.79 0.86
N ALA A 121 1.36 -4.94 1.30
CA ALA A 121 0.47 -3.80 1.55
C ALA A 121 1.05 -2.86 2.61
N PHE A 122 1.63 -3.41 3.68
CA PHE A 122 2.24 -2.60 4.75
C PHE A 122 3.51 -1.90 4.25
N LEU A 123 4.35 -2.62 3.49
CA LEU A 123 5.52 -2.06 2.84
C LEU A 123 5.14 -0.91 1.92
N ALA A 124 4.21 -1.15 1.00
CA ALA A 124 3.81 -0.17 0.00
C ALA A 124 3.14 1.06 0.65
N GLU A 125 2.26 0.89 1.64
CA GLU A 125 1.68 2.04 2.37
C GLU A 125 2.75 2.88 3.09
N THR A 126 3.77 2.21 3.64
CA THR A 126 4.82 2.93 4.36
C THR A 126 5.78 3.63 3.40
N VAL A 127 6.25 2.92 2.37
CA VAL A 127 7.30 3.38 1.46
C VAL A 127 6.79 4.40 0.44
N PHE A 128 5.57 4.23 -0.07
CA PHE A 128 5.04 5.11 -1.12
C PHE A 128 4.11 6.20 -0.60
N HIS A 129 3.51 6.04 0.58
CA HIS A 129 2.64 7.06 1.15
C HIS A 129 3.23 7.70 2.40
N LEU A 130 3.51 6.92 3.45
CA LEU A 130 3.86 7.49 4.75
C LEU A 130 5.21 8.23 4.75
N VAL A 131 6.27 7.58 4.25
CA VAL A 131 7.63 8.16 4.19
C VAL A 131 7.67 9.36 3.24
N PRO A 132 7.13 9.29 2.01
CA PRO A 132 7.16 10.46 1.13
C PRO A 132 6.31 11.61 1.65
N LEU A 133 5.16 11.34 2.26
CA LEU A 133 4.36 12.36 2.90
C LEU A 133 5.12 13.04 4.05
N PHE A 134 5.88 12.27 4.83
CA PHE A 134 6.75 12.81 5.87
C PHE A 134 7.82 13.74 5.28
N VAL A 135 8.54 13.30 4.25
CA VAL A 135 9.57 14.10 3.58
C VAL A 135 8.98 15.35 2.94
N LEU A 136 7.89 15.22 2.18
CA LEU A 136 7.21 16.33 1.51
C LEU A 136 6.71 17.37 2.50
N LEU A 137 6.10 16.95 3.62
CA LEU A 137 5.65 17.89 4.64
C LEU A 137 6.80 18.54 5.41
N LEU A 138 7.95 17.88 5.55
CA LEU A 138 9.15 18.52 6.07
C LEU A 138 9.70 19.58 5.10
N LEU A 139 9.72 19.29 3.80
CA LEU A 139 10.24 20.19 2.77
C LEU A 139 9.31 21.40 2.54
N LEU A 140 8.02 21.14 2.35
CA LEU A 140 6.99 22.16 2.12
C LEU A 140 6.66 22.95 3.39
N GLY A 141 6.85 22.32 4.56
CA GLY A 141 6.33 22.78 5.85
C GLY A 141 7.38 23.18 6.87
N ARG A 142 8.60 23.60 6.48
CA ARG A 142 9.64 24.02 7.45
C ARG A 142 9.19 25.06 8.49
N MET A 143 8.06 25.79 8.36
CA MET A 143 7.65 26.82 9.33
C MET A 143 6.13 27.07 9.61
N SER A 144 5.15 26.41 8.99
CA SER A 144 3.73 26.76 9.25
C SER A 144 2.88 25.55 9.63
N GLY A 145 2.29 25.57 10.83
CA GLY A 145 1.36 24.55 11.34
C GLY A 145 -0.02 24.54 10.68
N ASP A 146 -0.23 25.33 9.62
CA ASP A 146 -1.56 25.67 9.11
C ASP A 146 -2.24 24.62 8.22
N GLY A 147 -1.72 23.40 8.11
CA GLY A 147 -2.35 22.32 7.33
C GLY A 147 -2.48 22.57 5.81
N ARG A 148 -2.15 23.77 5.32
CA ARG A 148 -2.29 24.20 3.92
C ARG A 148 -1.55 23.31 2.92
N TYR A 149 -0.44 22.69 3.36
CA TYR A 149 0.40 21.84 2.52
C TYR A 149 0.04 20.36 2.58
N ILE A 150 -0.95 19.96 3.38
CA ILE A 150 -1.35 18.56 3.52
C ILE A 150 -1.86 18.01 2.18
N TRP A 151 -2.78 18.70 1.52
CA TRP A 151 -3.35 18.24 0.26
C TRP A 151 -2.33 18.19 -0.89
N PRO A 152 -1.51 19.24 -1.14
CA PRO A 152 -0.42 19.15 -2.11
C PRO A 152 0.53 17.98 -1.83
N ALA A 153 0.90 17.76 -0.55
CA ALA A 153 1.79 16.65 -0.19
C ALA A 153 1.15 15.28 -0.41
N LEU A 154 -0.15 15.12 -0.11
CA LEU A 154 -0.89 13.88 -0.38
C LEU A 154 -0.99 13.59 -1.87
N LEU A 155 -1.27 14.60 -2.69
CA LEU A 155 -1.34 14.46 -4.14
C LEU A 155 0.02 14.05 -4.73
N LEU A 156 1.10 14.73 -4.30
CA LEU A 156 2.45 14.38 -4.73
C LEU A 156 2.83 12.97 -4.26
N ALA A 157 2.50 12.57 -3.03
CA ALA A 157 2.76 11.22 -2.53
C ALA A 157 2.01 10.15 -3.36
N ALA A 158 0.75 10.38 -3.72
CA ALA A 158 -0.05 9.44 -4.52
C ALA A 158 0.55 9.17 -5.92
N MET A 159 1.34 10.11 -6.45
CA MET A 159 1.99 9.99 -7.75
C MET A 159 3.29 9.17 -7.72
N ILE A 160 3.88 8.89 -6.55
CA ILE A 160 5.21 8.29 -6.46
C ILE A 160 5.21 6.83 -6.89
N GLU A 161 4.28 6.02 -6.38
CA GLU A 161 4.18 4.61 -6.77
C GLU A 161 3.88 4.40 -8.27
N PRO A 162 2.90 5.08 -8.91
CA PRO A 162 2.68 4.90 -10.34
C PRO A 162 3.87 5.40 -11.16
N ALA A 163 4.53 6.49 -10.74
CA ALA A 163 5.78 6.92 -11.38
C ALA A 163 6.88 5.85 -11.24
N PHE A 164 7.03 5.23 -10.06
CA PHE A 164 7.97 4.15 -9.85
C PHE A 164 7.65 2.94 -10.74
N GLN A 165 6.40 2.51 -10.81
CA GLN A 165 5.99 1.34 -11.59
C GLN A 165 6.11 1.55 -13.11
N VAL A 166 5.79 2.74 -13.61
CA VAL A 166 5.81 3.04 -15.07
C VAL A 166 7.19 3.47 -15.55
N VAL A 167 7.95 4.24 -14.76
CA VAL A 167 9.21 4.87 -15.21
C VAL A 167 10.44 4.12 -14.73
N ILE A 168 10.42 3.57 -13.51
CA ILE A 168 11.62 3.05 -12.85
C ILE A 168 11.67 1.52 -12.90
N ALA A 169 10.51 0.86 -12.84
CA ALA A 169 10.40 -0.60 -12.88
C ALA A 169 10.17 -1.17 -14.31
N ALA A 170 10.10 -0.30 -15.34
CA ALA A 170 10.02 -0.74 -16.72
C ALA A 170 11.38 -1.33 -17.19
N PRO A 171 11.39 -2.45 -17.93
CA PRO A 171 12.62 -3.02 -18.47
C PRO A 171 13.38 -1.99 -19.34
N GLU A 172 14.71 -1.95 -19.23
CA GLU A 172 15.55 -1.14 -20.13
C GLU A 172 15.21 -1.48 -21.59
N ASN A 173 14.75 -0.48 -22.35
CA ASN A 173 14.32 -0.57 -23.76
C ASN A 173 12.92 -1.15 -24.06
N ALA A 174 12.02 -1.24 -23.07
CA ALA A 174 10.61 -1.52 -23.37
C ALA A 174 9.89 -0.24 -23.81
N ASP A 175 9.27 -0.27 -25.00
CA ASP A 175 8.33 0.78 -25.41
C ASP A 175 7.15 0.82 -24.43
N LEU A 176 6.76 2.03 -24.00
CA LEU A 176 5.61 2.23 -23.12
C LEU A 176 4.34 1.70 -23.81
N SER A 177 3.81 0.58 -23.31
CA SER A 177 2.59 0.02 -23.85
C SER A 177 1.35 0.74 -23.31
N LEU A 178 0.24 0.65 -24.04
CA LEU A 178 -1.05 1.15 -23.54
C LEU A 178 -1.46 0.48 -22.21
N ARG A 179 -1.02 -0.76 -21.98
CA ARG A 179 -1.24 -1.49 -20.73
C ARG A 179 -0.48 -0.84 -19.58
N ASP A 180 0.76 -0.42 -19.79
CA ASP A 180 1.58 0.22 -18.74
C ASP A 180 1.01 1.60 -18.36
N ILE A 181 0.54 2.35 -19.35
CA ILE A 181 -0.16 3.62 -19.13
C ILE A 181 -1.44 3.40 -18.31
N TRP A 182 -2.23 2.37 -18.68
CA TRP A 182 -3.43 2.02 -17.93
C TRP A 182 -3.12 1.62 -16.49
N VAL A 183 -2.09 0.80 -16.26
CA VAL A 183 -1.63 0.41 -14.91
C VAL A 183 -1.25 1.65 -14.11
N GLY A 184 -0.50 2.58 -14.69
CA GLY A 184 -0.14 3.85 -14.05
C GLY A 184 -1.36 4.66 -13.59
N PHE A 185 -2.37 4.80 -14.45
CA PHE A 185 -3.62 5.50 -14.10
C PHE A 185 -4.44 4.75 -13.04
N HIS A 186 -4.51 3.42 -13.15
CA HIS A 186 -5.23 2.58 -12.19
C HIS A 186 -4.60 2.66 -10.79
N VAL A 187 -3.27 2.57 -10.72
CA VAL A 187 -2.51 2.69 -9.47
C VAL A 187 -2.62 4.11 -8.90
N LEU A 188 -2.56 5.15 -9.74
CA LEU A 188 -2.81 6.52 -9.31
C LEU A 188 -4.21 6.68 -8.70
N ALA A 189 -5.24 6.13 -9.34
CA ALA A 189 -6.61 6.23 -8.85
C ALA A 189 -6.78 5.55 -7.48
N ILE A 190 -6.21 4.36 -7.31
CA ILE A 190 -6.18 3.66 -6.01
C ILE A 190 -5.41 4.49 -4.97
N ASN A 191 -4.26 5.04 -5.33
CA ASN A 191 -3.44 5.82 -4.41
C ASN A 191 -4.10 7.13 -3.98
N LEU A 192 -4.85 7.78 -4.88
CA LEU A 192 -5.68 8.93 -4.51
C LEU A 192 -6.72 8.55 -3.45
N VAL A 193 -7.36 7.38 -3.58
CA VAL A 193 -8.26 6.88 -2.53
C VAL A 193 -7.49 6.62 -1.24
N LEU A 194 -6.34 5.93 -1.30
CA LEU A 194 -5.53 5.60 -0.12
C LEU A 194 -5.08 6.85 0.65
N VAL A 195 -4.56 7.88 -0.02
CA VAL A 195 -4.16 9.12 0.66
C VAL A 195 -5.34 9.90 1.24
N ILE A 196 -6.52 9.82 0.62
CA ILE A 196 -7.76 10.37 1.19
C ILE A 196 -8.16 9.60 2.45
N LEU A 197 -8.10 8.27 2.43
CA LEU A 197 -8.40 7.43 3.59
C LEU A 197 -7.40 7.64 4.71
N LEU A 198 -6.11 7.74 4.39
CA LEU A 198 -5.04 8.05 5.33
C LEU A 198 -5.30 9.38 6.05
N ASN A 199 -5.65 10.43 5.30
CA ASN A 199 -5.93 11.75 5.85
C ASN A 199 -7.21 11.78 6.69
N ARG A 200 -8.26 11.09 6.27
CA ARG A 200 -9.58 11.14 6.93
C ARG A 200 -9.70 10.15 8.09
N PHE A 201 -9.32 8.91 7.87
CA PHE A 201 -9.58 7.77 8.76
C PHE A 201 -8.33 7.12 9.36
N GLY A 202 -7.13 7.49 8.87
CA GLY A 202 -5.86 7.04 9.42
C GLY A 202 -5.31 5.79 8.73
N PHE A 203 -4.11 5.39 9.18
CA PHE A 203 -3.34 4.30 8.57
C PHE A 203 -4.10 3.00 8.46
N LEU A 204 -4.79 2.58 9.53
CA LEU A 204 -5.42 1.27 9.60
C LEU A 204 -6.43 1.10 8.47
N VAL A 205 -7.21 2.13 8.18
CA VAL A 205 -8.26 2.08 7.15
C VAL A 205 -7.65 2.08 5.75
N ALA A 206 -6.60 2.87 5.50
CA ALA A 206 -5.88 2.84 4.23
C ALA A 206 -5.23 1.46 3.99
N TYR A 207 -4.53 0.94 4.99
CA TYR A 207 -3.94 -0.41 4.97
C TYR A 207 -4.99 -1.50 4.71
N SER A 208 -6.10 -1.50 5.45
CA SER A 208 -7.18 -2.48 5.27
C SER A 208 -7.83 -2.38 3.88
N PHE A 209 -8.00 -1.18 3.33
CA PHE A 209 -8.51 -1.00 1.97
C PHE A 209 -7.56 -1.64 0.94
N ARG A 210 -6.24 -1.39 1.07
CA ARG A 210 -5.23 -2.01 0.19
C ARG A 210 -5.21 -3.53 0.31
N VAL A 211 -5.26 -4.07 1.53
CA VAL A 211 -5.35 -5.52 1.76
C VAL A 211 -6.63 -6.09 1.13
N GLY A 212 -7.78 -5.42 1.28
CA GLY A 212 -9.03 -5.83 0.65
C GLY A 212 -8.94 -5.89 -0.88
N TYR A 213 -8.37 -4.85 -1.50
CA TYR A 213 -8.10 -4.85 -2.95
C TYR A 213 -7.15 -5.99 -3.35
N TYR A 214 -6.07 -6.21 -2.60
CA TYR A 214 -5.11 -7.29 -2.88
C TYR A 214 -5.72 -8.69 -2.72
N LEU A 215 -6.60 -8.90 -1.76
CA LEU A 215 -7.30 -10.18 -1.60
C LEU A 215 -8.17 -10.51 -2.82
N LEU A 216 -8.82 -9.51 -3.43
CA LEU A 216 -9.66 -9.72 -4.61
C LEU A 216 -8.83 -9.89 -5.88
N TRP A 217 -7.95 -8.94 -6.17
CA TRP A 217 -7.16 -8.90 -7.40
C TRP A 217 -5.99 -9.88 -7.35
N HIS A 218 -5.16 -9.81 -6.31
CA HIS A 218 -3.91 -10.55 -6.31
C HIS A 218 -4.01 -11.98 -5.78
N VAL A 219 -4.94 -12.26 -4.85
CA VAL A 219 -5.09 -13.60 -4.27
C VAL A 219 -6.21 -14.37 -4.96
N SER A 220 -7.44 -13.86 -4.92
CA SER A 220 -8.61 -14.59 -5.44
C SER A 220 -8.55 -14.72 -6.96
N TRP A 221 -8.39 -13.60 -7.67
CA TRP A 221 -8.21 -13.65 -9.12
C TRP A 221 -6.85 -14.21 -9.52
N GLY A 222 -5.77 -13.91 -8.78
CA GLY A 222 -4.45 -14.52 -9.00
C GLY A 222 -4.47 -16.05 -9.00
N PHE A 223 -5.28 -16.68 -8.15
CA PHE A 223 -5.51 -18.13 -8.17
C PHE A 223 -6.37 -18.58 -9.36
N LEU A 224 -7.46 -17.88 -9.64
CA LEU A 224 -8.41 -18.26 -10.69
C LEU A 224 -7.86 -18.07 -12.10
N ARG A 225 -7.09 -17.00 -12.35
CA ARG A 225 -6.59 -16.63 -13.68
C ARG A 225 -5.71 -17.71 -14.29
N ILE A 226 -4.95 -18.45 -13.46
CA ILE A 226 -4.10 -19.56 -13.90
C ILE A 226 -4.91 -20.71 -14.50
N GLN A 227 -6.18 -20.87 -14.12
CA GLN A 227 -7.05 -21.94 -14.63
C GLN A 227 -7.91 -21.49 -15.81
N VAL A 228 -8.04 -20.19 -16.01
CA VAL A 228 -9.00 -19.59 -16.96
C VAL A 228 -8.30 -18.94 -18.15
N LEU A 229 -7.13 -18.36 -17.94
CA LEU A 229 -6.37 -17.62 -18.96
C LEU A 229 -5.13 -18.37 -19.47
N PHE A 230 -4.68 -19.41 -18.74
CA PHE A 230 -3.49 -20.22 -19.02
C PHE A 230 -3.85 -21.71 -18.94
#